data_AF-A0A0Q5JR86-F1
#
_entry.id   AF-A0A0Q5JR86-F1
#
_cell.length_a   1.000
_cell.length_b   1.000
_cell.length_c   1.000
_cell.angle_alpha   90.00
_cell.angle_beta   90.00
_cell.angle_gamma   90.00
#
_symmetry.space_group_name_H-M   'P 1'
#
loop_
_entity.id
_entity.type
_entity.pdbx_description
1 polymer ?
#
loop_
_entity_poly.entity_id
_entity_poly.type
_entity_poly.pdbx_seq_one_letter_code
_entity_poly.pdbx_strand_id
1 'polypeptide(L)'
;MTRTLAALPGAARRLCLSRRNGEICTREDGHRGLHHRTGGRLLWSDLQADPPACTGAGETAAPAPTLPDGYPGGRALCPVCWAFVVPVNGVLAAHDSWRGDETREEADRRRDWFNSFGW
;
A
#
# COMPACT_ATOMS: atom_id res chain seq x y z
N MET A 1 -18.17 28.11 -12.74
CA MET A 1 -16.71 28.24 -12.57
C MET A 1 -16.32 27.54 -11.29
N THR A 2 -15.89 26.28 -11.39
CA THR A 2 -15.55 25.45 -10.23
C THR A 2 -14.20 25.91 -9.71
N ARG A 3 -14.22 26.55 -8.54
CA ARG A 3 -13.05 27.08 -7.86
C ARG A 3 -12.16 25.90 -7.47
N THR A 4 -11.01 25.76 -8.12
CA THR A 4 -9.99 24.77 -7.77
C THR A 4 -9.59 25.02 -6.32
N LEU A 5 -9.97 24.11 -5.42
CA LEU A 5 -9.48 24.11 -4.05
C LEU A 5 -7.96 23.92 -4.14
N ALA A 6 -7.21 24.98 -3.88
CA ALA A 6 -5.77 24.89 -3.70
C ALA A 6 -5.51 23.88 -2.57
N ALA A 7 -4.69 22.86 -2.86
CA ALA A 7 -4.30 21.86 -1.87
C ALA A 7 -3.72 22.57 -0.64
N LEU A 8 -4.31 22.32 0.53
CA LEU A 8 -3.84 22.87 1.80
C LEU A 8 -2.38 22.44 2.03
N PRO A 9 -1.51 23.32 2.54
CA PRO A 9 -0.17 22.93 2.98
C PRO A 9 -0.28 21.81 4.03
N GLY A 10 0.28 20.64 3.73
CA GLY A 10 0.24 19.47 4.61
C GLY A 10 -0.81 18.41 4.27
N ALA A 11 -1.68 18.63 3.28
CA ALA A 11 -2.45 17.52 2.71
C ALA A 11 -1.48 16.54 2.04
N ALA A 12 -1.47 15.29 2.50
CA ALA A 12 -0.63 14.26 1.90
C ALA A 12 -0.95 14.20 0.40
N ARG A 13 0.03 14.56 -0.44
CA ARG A 13 -0.13 14.45 -1.89
C ARG A 13 -0.41 12.99 -2.20
N ARG A 14 -1.53 12.72 -2.89
CA ARG A 14 -1.79 11.36 -3.39
C ARG A 14 -0.70 11.07 -4.42
N LEU A 15 0.15 10.11 -4.13
CA LEU A 15 1.19 9.64 -5.05
C LEU A 15 0.56 8.64 -6.02
N CYS A 16 1.14 8.52 -7.21
CA CYS A 16 0.84 7.44 -8.11
C CYS A 16 1.31 6.12 -7.47
N LEU A 17 0.38 5.18 -7.32
CA LEU A 17 0.65 3.94 -6.59
C LEU A 17 1.07 2.79 -7.53
N SER A 18 1.44 3.12 -8.78
CA SER A 18 2.00 2.18 -9.74
C SER A 18 3.33 1.61 -9.24
N ARG A 19 3.58 0.33 -9.52
CA ARG A 19 4.79 -0.38 -9.11
C ARG A 19 5.39 -1.14 -10.29
N ARG A 20 6.70 -1.38 -10.25
CA ARG A 20 7.36 -2.34 -11.14
C ARG A 20 8.44 -3.09 -10.36
N ASN A 21 8.31 -4.41 -10.25
CA ASN A 21 9.18 -5.24 -9.43
C ASN A 21 9.31 -4.72 -8.00
N GLY A 22 8.19 -4.26 -7.42
CA GLY A 22 8.16 -3.73 -6.05
C GLY A 22 8.58 -2.27 -5.88
N GLU A 23 9.25 -1.63 -6.86
CA GLU A 23 9.58 -0.21 -6.81
C GLU A 23 8.33 0.66 -7.04
N ILE A 24 8.04 1.60 -6.14
CA ILE A 24 6.86 2.46 -6.17
C ILE A 24 7.15 3.73 -7.00
N CYS A 25 6.20 4.14 -7.83
CA CYS A 25 6.22 5.45 -8.48
C CYS A 25 6.14 6.57 -7.42
N THR A 26 6.98 7.58 -7.50
CA THR A 26 6.99 8.68 -6.51
C THR A 26 6.47 9.99 -7.08
N ARG A 27 5.78 9.94 -8.22
CA ARG A 27 5.11 11.09 -8.82
C ARG A 27 3.72 11.29 -8.19
N GLU A 28 3.13 12.45 -8.40
CA GLU A 28 1.74 12.73 -8.01
C GLU A 28 0.76 11.86 -8.81
N ASP A 29 -0.37 11.52 -8.19
CA ASP A 29 -1.46 10.79 -8.82
C ASP A 29 -1.96 11.52 -10.08
N GLY A 30 -2.31 10.76 -11.13
CA GLY A 30 -2.71 11.29 -12.43
C GLY A 30 -1.58 11.95 -13.25
N HIS A 31 -0.31 11.72 -12.92
CA HIS A 31 0.81 12.30 -13.68
C HIS A 31 0.83 11.86 -15.15
N ARG A 32 1.32 12.74 -16.03
CA ARG A 32 1.54 12.43 -17.45
C ARG A 32 2.88 11.75 -17.71
N GLY A 33 2.95 10.86 -18.69
CA GLY A 33 4.18 10.15 -19.07
C GLY A 33 4.47 8.95 -18.17
N LEU A 34 5.61 8.31 -18.40
CA LEU A 34 5.97 7.05 -17.74
C LEU A 34 6.07 7.19 -16.21
N HIS A 35 5.74 6.10 -15.53
CA HIS A 35 5.98 5.91 -14.10
C HIS A 35 7.48 5.88 -13.83
N HIS A 36 7.89 6.44 -12.70
CA HIS A 36 9.25 6.34 -12.21
C HIS A 36 9.34 6.64 -10.73
N ARG A 37 10.44 6.19 -10.13
CA ARG A 37 10.90 6.72 -8.85
C ARG A 37 11.81 7.92 -9.11
N THR A 38 11.54 9.03 -8.45
CA THR A 38 12.36 10.25 -8.48
C THR A 38 13.78 9.89 -8.02
N GLY A 39 14.78 10.29 -8.80
CA GLY A 39 16.18 9.90 -8.60
C GLY A 39 16.54 8.51 -9.13
N GLY A 40 15.56 7.72 -9.58
CA GLY A 40 15.77 6.47 -10.30
C GLY A 40 15.94 6.68 -11.81
N ARG A 41 16.54 5.68 -12.48
CA ARG A 41 16.67 5.64 -13.95
C ARG A 41 15.61 4.76 -14.63
N LEU A 42 14.83 4.02 -13.84
CA LEU A 42 13.81 3.10 -14.36
C LEU A 42 12.54 3.88 -14.70
N LEU A 43 12.11 3.79 -15.96
CA LEU A 43 10.82 4.28 -16.43
C LEU A 43 9.95 3.07 -16.81
N TRP A 44 8.63 3.14 -16.56
CA TRP A 44 7.70 2.08 -16.98
C TRP A 44 6.32 2.59 -17.36
N SER A 45 5.64 1.86 -18.25
CA SER A 45 4.25 2.11 -18.63
C SER A 45 3.28 1.31 -17.76
N ASP A 46 1.96 1.54 -17.92
CA ASP A 46 0.92 0.73 -17.26
C ASP A 46 1.01 -0.75 -17.65
N LEU A 47 1.40 -1.06 -18.90
CA LEU A 47 1.58 -2.44 -19.37
C LEU A 47 2.71 -3.17 -18.62
N GLN A 48 3.70 -2.43 -18.14
CA GLN A 48 4.85 -2.95 -17.41
C GLN A 48 4.67 -2.85 -15.89
N ALA A 49 3.54 -2.33 -15.41
CA ALA A 49 3.27 -2.19 -14.00
C ALA A 49 2.88 -3.54 -13.38
N ASP A 50 3.22 -3.72 -12.10
CA ASP A 50 2.81 -4.89 -11.34
C ASP A 50 1.26 -4.98 -11.31
N PRO A 51 0.69 -6.18 -11.52
CA PRO A 51 -0.76 -6.36 -11.53
C PRO A 51 -1.38 -5.93 -10.19
N PRO A 52 -2.66 -5.49 -10.18
CA PRO A 52 -3.35 -5.14 -8.94
C PRO A 52 -3.42 -6.32 -7.99
N ALA A 53 -3.83 -7.49 -8.46
CA ALA A 53 -3.91 -8.69 -7.63
C ALA A 53 -2.54 -9.09 -7.07
N CYS A 54 -2.48 -9.33 -5.76
CA CYS A 54 -1.27 -9.78 -5.10
C CYS A 54 -1.08 -11.29 -5.30
N THR A 55 0.14 -11.70 -5.67
CA THR A 55 0.50 -13.12 -5.80
C THR A 55 0.59 -13.85 -4.46
N GLY A 56 0.56 -13.13 -3.33
CA GLY A 56 0.50 -13.74 -1.99
C GLY A 56 -0.88 -14.26 -1.58
N ALA A 57 -1.92 -14.08 -2.40
CA ALA A 57 -3.21 -14.69 -2.13
C ALA A 57 -3.11 -16.22 -2.08
N GLY A 58 -3.79 -16.85 -1.11
CA GLY A 58 -3.74 -18.30 -0.89
C GLY A 58 -2.57 -18.80 -0.03
N GLU A 59 -1.60 -17.93 0.29
CA GLU A 59 -0.53 -18.28 1.23
C GLU A 59 -1.09 -18.54 2.63
N THR A 60 -0.48 -19.50 3.34
CA THR A 60 -0.85 -19.80 4.74
C THR A 60 -0.55 -18.59 5.61
N ALA A 61 -1.50 -18.20 6.44
CA ALA A 61 -1.33 -17.04 7.30
C ALA A 61 -2.11 -17.15 8.61
N ALA A 62 -1.44 -16.74 9.70
CA ALA A 62 -2.05 -16.53 10.99
C ALA A 62 -2.31 -15.03 11.21
N PRO A 63 -3.32 -14.65 12.02
CA PRO A 63 -3.52 -13.27 12.44
C PRO A 63 -2.25 -12.65 12.99
N ALA A 64 -1.98 -11.40 12.61
CA ALA A 64 -0.85 -10.65 13.12
C ALA A 64 -1.05 -10.31 14.62
N PRO A 65 0.03 -10.13 15.40
CA PRO A 65 -0.05 -9.53 16.73
C PRO A 65 -0.88 -8.25 16.74
N THR A 66 -1.58 -7.99 17.85
CA THR A 66 -2.45 -6.81 17.97
C THR A 66 -1.84 -5.75 18.87
N LEU A 67 -1.94 -4.49 18.47
CA LEU A 67 -1.71 -3.33 19.34
C LEU A 67 -2.81 -3.24 20.43
N PRO A 68 -2.62 -2.43 21.50
CA PRO A 68 -3.60 -2.26 22.57
C PRO A 68 -4.98 -1.75 22.10
N ASP A 69 -5.03 -1.03 20.98
CA ASP A 69 -6.26 -0.55 20.35
C ASP A 69 -6.96 -1.61 19.49
N GLY A 70 -6.38 -2.82 19.41
CA GLY A 70 -6.88 -3.93 18.62
C GLY A 70 -6.40 -3.97 17.17
N TYR A 71 -5.60 -3.00 16.70
CA TYR A 71 -5.05 -3.02 15.34
C TYR A 71 -4.08 -4.21 15.13
N PRO A 72 -4.15 -5.00 14.04
CA PRO A 72 -4.92 -4.76 12.81
C PRO A 72 -6.28 -5.47 12.79
N GLY A 73 -6.84 -5.90 13.91
CA GLY A 73 -8.20 -6.46 13.98
C GLY A 73 -8.31 -7.88 13.43
N GLY A 74 -7.35 -8.75 13.78
CA GLY A 74 -7.33 -10.15 13.34
C GLY A 74 -6.85 -10.37 11.91
N ARG A 75 -6.51 -9.31 11.18
CA ARG A 75 -5.85 -9.40 9.86
C ARG A 75 -4.43 -9.96 10.00
N ALA A 76 -3.99 -10.72 9.01
CA ALA A 76 -2.64 -11.23 8.86
C ALA A 76 -1.80 -10.29 7.97
N LEU A 77 -0.48 -10.28 8.16
CA LEU A 77 0.43 -9.52 7.30
C LEU A 77 0.84 -10.37 6.08
N CYS A 78 0.54 -9.89 4.88
CA CYS A 78 0.96 -10.55 3.64
C CYS A 78 2.48 -10.42 3.46
N PRO A 79 3.26 -11.51 3.31
CA PRO A 79 4.72 -11.42 3.20
C PRO A 79 5.17 -10.81 1.86
N VAL A 80 4.30 -10.80 0.84
CA VAL A 80 4.62 -10.31 -0.51
C VAL A 80 4.45 -8.81 -0.62
N CYS A 81 3.25 -8.29 -0.32
CA CYS A 81 2.94 -6.86 -0.48
C CYS A 81 2.86 -6.09 0.83
N TRP A 82 2.98 -6.79 1.96
CA TRP A 82 2.84 -6.24 3.32
C TRP A 82 1.45 -5.71 3.65
N ALA A 83 0.42 -5.99 2.85
CA ALA A 83 -0.97 -5.67 3.22
C ALA A 83 -1.40 -6.39 4.51
N PHE A 84 -2.24 -5.75 5.33
CA PHE A 84 -3.03 -6.47 6.33
C PHE A 84 -4.29 -7.02 5.67
N VAL A 85 -4.44 -8.34 5.64
CA VAL A 85 -5.51 -9.04 4.93
C VAL A 85 -6.21 -10.00 5.89
N VAL A 86 -7.54 -10.10 5.80
CA VAL A 86 -8.29 -11.06 6.61
C VAL A 86 -7.97 -12.49 6.14
N PRO A 87 -7.43 -13.37 7.00
CA PRO A 87 -7.27 -14.77 6.65
C PRO A 87 -8.64 -15.47 6.60
N VAL A 88 -8.86 -16.31 5.61
CA VAL A 88 -10.06 -17.15 5.46
C VAL A 88 -9.61 -18.60 5.40
N ASN A 89 -10.10 -19.44 6.31
CA ASN A 89 -9.68 -20.84 6.44
C ASN A 89 -8.16 -21.03 6.57
N GLY A 90 -7.48 -20.12 7.28
CA GLY A 90 -6.03 -20.18 7.54
C GLY A 90 -5.14 -19.71 6.39
N VAL A 91 -5.71 -19.15 5.32
CA VAL A 91 -4.95 -18.59 4.18
C VAL A 91 -5.32 -17.14 3.92
N LEU A 92 -4.42 -16.38 3.29
CA LEU A 92 -4.71 -15.02 2.84
C LEU A 92 -5.80 -15.03 1.78
N ALA A 93 -6.89 -14.29 2.03
CA ALA A 93 -7.92 -14.07 1.02
C ALA A 93 -7.34 -13.38 -0.23
N ALA A 94 -8.06 -13.49 -1.37
CA ALA A 94 -7.74 -12.71 -2.56
C ALA A 94 -7.74 -11.21 -2.22
N HIS A 95 -6.66 -10.52 -2.59
CA HIS A 95 -6.48 -9.10 -2.31
C HIS A 95 -5.59 -8.46 -3.38
N ASP A 96 -5.72 -7.14 -3.52
CA ASP A 96 -4.78 -6.35 -4.29
C ASP A 96 -3.52 -6.08 -3.48
N SER A 97 -2.38 -5.94 -4.17
CA SER A 97 -1.12 -5.50 -3.58
C SER A 97 -1.33 -4.19 -2.85
N TRP A 98 -0.83 -4.09 -1.60
CA TRP A 98 -0.97 -2.87 -0.82
C TRP A 98 -0.39 -1.69 -1.61
N ARG A 99 -1.22 -0.67 -1.85
CA ARG A 99 -0.85 0.53 -2.61
C ARG A 99 -0.66 1.74 -1.70
N GLY A 100 -0.85 1.59 -0.39
CA GLY A 100 -0.86 2.68 0.58
C GLY A 100 -2.15 2.62 1.39
N ASP A 101 -2.16 3.28 2.54
CA ASP A 101 -3.33 3.32 3.41
C ASP A 101 -4.32 4.39 2.94
N GLU A 102 -5.61 4.11 3.12
CA GLU A 102 -6.69 5.00 2.65
C GLU A 102 -6.71 6.35 3.37
N THR A 103 -6.31 6.35 4.65
CA THR A 103 -6.29 7.54 5.49
C THR A 103 -4.98 7.69 6.23
N ARG A 104 -4.73 8.92 6.74
CA ARG A 104 -3.53 9.19 7.53
C ARG A 104 -3.53 8.41 8.85
N GLU A 105 -4.71 8.26 9.46
CA GLU A 105 -4.90 7.55 10.71
C GLU A 105 -4.65 6.04 10.57
N GLU A 106 -5.00 5.44 9.44
CA GLU A 106 -4.64 4.04 9.14
C GLU A 106 -3.12 3.91 8.91
N ALA A 107 -2.50 4.88 8.22
CA ALA A 107 -1.05 4.90 8.02
C ALA A 107 -0.26 5.05 9.33
N ASP A 108 -0.75 5.88 10.25
CA ASP A 108 -0.11 6.07 11.56
C ASP A 108 -0.26 4.81 12.43
N ARG A 109 -1.44 4.18 12.48
CA ARG A 109 -1.61 2.88 13.17
C ARG A 109 -0.74 1.77 12.59
N ARG A 110 -0.65 1.70 11.26
CA ARG A 110 0.24 0.77 10.56
C ARG A 110 1.69 0.99 10.93
N ARG A 111 2.14 2.25 10.96
CA ARG A 111 3.49 2.63 11.38
C ARG A 111 3.77 2.21 12.81
N ASP A 112 2.84 2.48 13.73
CA ASP A 112 2.98 2.10 15.14
C ASP A 112 3.08 0.58 15.29
N TRP A 113 2.32 -0.18 14.49
CA TRP A 113 2.39 -1.64 14.46
C TRP A 113 3.78 -2.13 14.05
N PHE A 114 4.32 -1.65 12.92
CA PHE A 114 5.66 -2.05 12.46
C PHE A 114 6.75 -1.67 13.45
N ASN A 115 6.65 -0.48 14.05
CA ASN A 115 7.60 -0.02 15.07
C ASN A 115 7.54 -0.87 16.35
N SER A 116 6.38 -1.45 16.67
CA SER A 116 6.19 -2.24 17.89
C SER A 116 6.63 -3.69 17.75
N PHE A 117 6.33 -4.32 16.62
CA PHE A 117 6.55 -5.77 16.43
C PHE A 117 7.77 -6.11 15.56
N GLY A 118 8.28 -5.15 14.78
CA GLY A 118 9.32 -5.40 13.79
C GLY A 118 8.82 -6.25 12.62
N TRP A 119 9.45 -6.09 11.46
CA TRP A 119 9.26 -6.96 10.29
C TRP A 119 10.49 -6.94 9.39
#